data_AF-A0A7J7MAM4-F1
#
_entry.id   AF-A0A7J7MAM4-F1
#
_cell.length_a   1.000
_cell.length_b   1.000
_cell.length_c   1.000
_cell.angle_alpha   90.00
_cell.angle_beta   90.00
_cell.angle_gamma   90.00
#
_symmetry.space_group_name_H-M   'P 1'
#
loop_
_entity.id
_entity.type
_entity.pdbx_description
1 polymer ?
#
loop_
_entity_poly.entity_id
_entity_poly.type
_entity_poly.pdbx_seq_one_letter_code
_entity_poly.pdbx_strand_id
1 'polypeptide(L)'
;MADEDNIKAESKGEDKYNVEASEALAKKALVLPISEAVPIYEQLLSTYPTAAKYWNQYVEAHMAVNNDDAIKHIFSRCLLNCLQISLWRCYIHFIRKVNDKKGVEGQEETRKAYDFMLTYVGTDIASGPIWMEYITLLKTSRAMTVQEETQRMTSIRKAYQKAIITPTHHVEQFWKEYENFENSVSRALEKQNPTPSDERWLSRDTIDNEELSTCAQTNVIVRLSWI
;
A
#
# COMPACT_ATOMS: atom_id res chain seq x y z
N MET A 1 58.78 -17.39 43.94
CA MET A 1 58.26 -16.03 43.77
C MET A 1 57.63 -16.00 42.40
N ALA A 2 56.34 -16.34 42.37
CA ALA A 2 55.53 -16.28 41.18
C ALA A 2 55.29 -14.81 40.86
N ASP A 3 55.42 -14.43 39.60
CA ASP A 3 54.52 -13.45 39.00
C ASP A 3 54.35 -13.90 37.55
N GLU A 4 53.23 -14.59 37.36
CA GLU A 4 52.62 -14.92 36.08
C GLU A 4 52.23 -13.60 35.42
N ASP A 5 52.95 -13.20 34.38
CA ASP A 5 52.45 -12.25 33.38
C ASP A 5 51.34 -12.95 32.58
N ASN A 6 50.20 -13.14 33.26
CA ASN A 6 48.91 -13.41 32.66
C ASN A 6 48.49 -12.13 31.93
N ILE A 7 48.99 -12.00 30.70
CA ILE A 7 48.43 -11.12 29.68
C ILE A 7 46.96 -11.52 29.58
N LYS A 8 46.12 -10.82 30.35
CA LYS A 8 44.68 -10.79 30.18
C LYS A 8 44.48 -10.45 28.72
N ALA A 9 44.17 -11.47 27.92
CA ALA A 9 43.54 -11.30 26.63
C ALA A 9 42.25 -10.55 26.92
N GLU A 10 42.30 -9.23 26.86
CA GLU A 10 41.14 -8.39 26.75
C GLU A 10 40.37 -8.94 25.56
N SER A 11 39.24 -9.61 25.83
CA SER A 11 38.21 -9.80 24.84
C SER A 11 37.92 -8.41 24.29
N LYS A 12 38.43 -8.09 23.10
CA LYS A 12 37.95 -6.96 22.31
C LYS A 12 36.43 -7.10 22.36
N GLY A 13 35.76 -6.23 23.11
CA GLY A 13 34.32 -6.25 23.20
C GLY A 13 33.82 -6.20 21.77
N GLU A 14 33.18 -7.29 21.32
CA GLU A 14 32.56 -7.31 20.01
C GLU A 14 31.59 -6.13 20.01
N ASP A 15 31.88 -5.14 19.17
CA ASP A 15 31.01 -3.98 19.02
C ASP A 15 29.65 -4.50 18.57
N LYS A 16 28.71 -4.51 19.51
CA LYS A 16 27.35 -5.02 19.31
C LYS A 16 26.69 -4.40 18.09
N TYR A 17 27.03 -3.15 17.78
CA TYR A 17 26.43 -2.40 16.67
C TYR A 17 27.35 -2.34 15.44
N ASN A 18 28.27 -3.30 15.29
CA ASN A 18 29.08 -3.42 14.09
C ASN A 18 28.20 -3.80 12.89
N VAL A 19 27.94 -2.83 12.02
CA VAL A 19 27.10 -2.97 10.84
C VAL A 19 27.68 -3.97 9.85
N GLU A 20 29.01 -3.95 9.61
CA GLU A 20 29.68 -4.83 8.65
C GLU A 20 29.55 -6.32 9.06
N ALA A 21 29.77 -6.61 10.35
CA ALA A 21 29.61 -7.94 10.90
C ALA A 21 28.14 -8.42 10.79
N SER A 22 27.20 -7.53 11.11
CA SER A 22 25.77 -7.81 11.01
C SER A 22 25.33 -8.07 9.57
N GLU A 23 25.88 -7.32 8.61
CA GLU A 23 25.63 -7.54 7.19
C GLU A 23 26.23 -8.83 6.67
N ALA A 24 27.41 -9.22 7.14
CA ALA A 24 28.03 -10.51 6.80
C ALA A 24 27.17 -11.69 7.31
N LEU A 25 26.65 -11.60 8.53
CA LEU A 25 25.72 -12.59 9.09
C LEU A 25 24.43 -12.67 8.28
N ALA A 26 23.83 -11.53 7.95
CA ALA A 26 22.61 -11.47 7.14
C ALA A 26 22.83 -12.09 5.74
N LYS A 27 23.96 -11.80 5.09
CA LYS A 27 24.34 -12.42 3.80
C LYS A 27 24.50 -13.94 3.91
N LYS A 28 25.10 -14.43 5.00
CA LYS A 28 25.23 -15.86 5.26
C LYS A 28 23.86 -16.52 5.46
N ALA A 29 22.95 -15.89 6.19
CA ALA A 29 21.62 -16.43 6.45
C ALA A 29 20.79 -16.67 5.18
N LEU A 30 21.00 -15.89 4.12
CA LEU A 30 20.27 -16.02 2.85
C LEU A 30 20.49 -17.36 2.12
N VAL A 31 21.64 -18.02 2.35
CA VAL A 31 21.99 -19.28 1.65
C VAL A 31 21.81 -20.51 2.53
N LEU A 32 21.47 -20.33 3.81
CA LEU A 32 21.29 -21.41 4.77
C LEU A 32 19.86 -21.96 4.74
N PRO A 33 19.66 -23.22 5.13
CA PRO A 33 18.32 -23.74 5.38
C PRO A 33 17.66 -22.97 6.53
N ILE A 34 16.32 -22.90 6.50
CA ILE A 34 15.55 -22.09 7.46
C ILE A 34 15.87 -22.43 8.92
N SER A 35 16.12 -23.70 9.24
CA SER A 35 16.48 -24.17 10.59
C SER A 35 17.75 -23.51 11.13
N GLU A 36 18.71 -23.21 10.27
CA GLU A 36 19.99 -22.58 10.63
C GLU A 36 19.92 -21.05 10.49
N ALA A 37 19.08 -20.54 9.59
CA ALA A 37 18.94 -19.10 9.37
C ALA A 37 18.13 -18.40 10.48
N VAL A 38 17.11 -19.05 11.05
CA VAL A 38 16.26 -18.51 12.13
C VAL A 38 17.06 -17.91 13.31
N PRO A 39 17.99 -18.63 13.95
CA PRO A 39 18.74 -18.07 15.09
C PRO A 39 19.59 -16.86 14.70
N ILE A 40 20.10 -16.81 13.46
CA ILE A 40 20.85 -15.66 12.95
C ILE A 40 19.94 -14.44 12.82
N TYR A 41 18.74 -14.61 12.25
CA TYR A 41 17.77 -13.51 12.15
C TYR A 41 17.30 -13.02 13.52
N GLU A 42 17.02 -13.92 14.47
CA GLU A 42 16.64 -13.54 15.84
C GLU A 42 17.76 -12.76 16.54
N GLN A 43 19.03 -13.14 16.36
CA GLN A 43 20.17 -12.39 16.90
C GLN A 43 20.26 -10.99 16.27
N LEU A 44 20.15 -10.89 14.95
CA LEU A 44 20.19 -9.61 14.23
C LEU A 44 19.05 -8.70 14.67
N LEU A 45 17.84 -9.23 14.82
CA LEU A 45 16.64 -8.47 15.17
C LEU A 45 16.55 -8.11 16.65
N SER A 46 17.22 -8.87 17.52
CA SER A 46 17.45 -8.46 18.92
C SER A 46 18.34 -7.22 19.01
N THR A 47 19.26 -7.04 18.06
CA THR A 47 20.15 -5.87 18.00
C THR A 47 19.53 -4.71 17.21
N TYR A 48 18.87 -5.00 16.10
CA TYR A 48 18.28 -4.02 15.18
C TYR A 48 16.78 -4.27 14.97
N PRO A 49 15.92 -4.03 15.98
CA PRO A 49 14.49 -4.35 15.91
C PRO A 49 13.72 -3.53 14.86
N THR A 50 14.25 -2.39 14.41
CA THR A 50 13.64 -1.52 13.39
C THR A 50 14.25 -1.70 11.99
N ALA A 51 15.19 -2.65 11.81
CA ALA A 51 15.82 -2.89 10.52
C ALA A 51 14.90 -3.73 9.60
N ALA A 52 14.11 -3.05 8.78
CA ALA A 52 13.21 -3.68 7.81
C ALA A 52 13.93 -4.65 6.85
N LYS A 53 15.20 -4.40 6.53
CA LYS A 53 16.05 -5.29 5.73
C LYS A 53 16.08 -6.71 6.31
N TYR A 54 16.35 -6.85 7.60
CA TYR A 54 16.46 -8.16 8.26
C TYR A 54 15.09 -8.81 8.45
N TRP A 55 14.06 -8.02 8.77
CA TRP A 55 12.68 -8.53 8.80
C TRP A 55 12.24 -9.09 7.46
N ASN A 56 12.51 -8.39 6.36
CA ASN A 56 12.16 -8.86 5.01
C ASN A 56 12.85 -10.17 4.67
N GLN A 57 14.16 -10.26 4.88
CA GLN A 57 14.92 -11.50 4.63
C GLN A 57 14.39 -12.66 5.48
N TYR A 58 14.03 -12.39 6.73
CA TYR A 58 13.48 -13.41 7.61
C TYR A 58 12.12 -13.93 7.13
N VAL A 59 11.22 -13.03 6.73
CA VAL A 59 9.92 -13.40 6.17
C VAL A 59 10.07 -14.13 4.82
N GLU A 60 10.94 -13.64 3.93
CA GLU A 60 11.21 -14.27 2.63
C GLU A 60 11.73 -15.70 2.78
N ALA A 61 12.61 -15.95 3.76
CA ALA A 61 13.10 -17.29 4.07
C ALA A 61 11.95 -18.24 4.50
N HIS A 62 11.00 -17.75 5.31
CA HIS A 62 9.81 -18.53 5.67
C HIS A 62 8.80 -18.68 4.52
N MET A 63 8.70 -17.70 3.63
CA MET A 63 7.88 -17.79 2.42
C MET A 63 8.38 -18.86 1.46
N ALA A 64 9.70 -19.06 1.36
CA ALA A 64 10.31 -20.09 0.51
C ALA A 64 9.95 -21.52 0.96
N VAL A 65 9.73 -21.74 2.26
CA VAL A 65 9.30 -23.03 2.82
C VAL A 65 7.79 -23.14 3.04
N ASN A 66 7.01 -22.13 2.61
CA ASN A 66 5.55 -22.04 2.77
C ASN A 66 5.06 -22.23 4.22
N ASN A 67 5.77 -21.66 5.19
CA ASN A 67 5.36 -21.68 6.60
C ASN A 67 4.56 -20.40 6.96
N ASP A 68 3.27 -20.40 6.62
CA ASP A 68 2.40 -19.23 6.77
C ASP A 68 2.21 -18.78 8.22
N ASP A 69 2.22 -19.71 9.18
CA ASP A 69 1.99 -19.37 10.60
C ASP A 69 3.21 -18.68 11.21
N ALA A 70 4.42 -19.11 10.85
CA ALA A 70 5.64 -18.40 11.24
C ALA A 70 5.66 -16.98 10.65
N ILE A 71 5.23 -16.80 9.39
CA ILE A 71 5.17 -15.49 8.74
C ILE A 71 4.20 -14.55 9.46
N LYS A 72 2.99 -15.02 9.79
CA LYS A 72 2.01 -14.24 10.57
C LYS A 72 2.58 -13.83 11.93
N HIS A 73 3.26 -14.76 12.62
CA HIS A 73 3.89 -14.48 13.90
C HIS A 73 4.99 -13.41 13.76
N ILE A 74 5.82 -13.47 12.73
CA ILE A 74 6.85 -12.46 12.45
C ILE A 74 6.20 -11.09 12.21
N PHE A 75 5.19 -10.99 11.35
CA PHE A 75 4.49 -9.72 11.10
C PHE A 75 3.83 -9.14 12.36
N SER A 76 3.29 -9.99 13.24
CA SER A 76 2.72 -9.52 14.51
C SER A 76 3.74 -8.82 15.42
N ARG A 77 5.04 -9.16 15.29
CA ARG A 77 6.12 -8.56 16.07
C ARG A 77 6.64 -7.26 15.46
N CYS A 78 6.69 -7.17 14.13
CA CYS A 78 7.45 -6.11 13.46
C CYS A 78 6.59 -5.02 12.79
N LEU A 79 5.37 -5.33 12.35
CA LEU A 79 4.65 -4.48 11.41
C LEU A 79 4.32 -3.08 11.97
N LEU A 80 3.90 -3.01 13.24
CA LEU A 80 3.60 -1.74 13.91
C LEU A 80 4.81 -1.09 14.59
N ASN A 81 5.91 -1.84 14.77
CA ASN A 81 7.14 -1.33 15.37
C ASN A 81 8.14 -0.81 14.33
N CYS A 82 7.98 -1.21 13.06
CA CYS A 82 8.83 -0.83 11.94
C CYS A 82 7.96 -0.39 10.75
N LEU A 83 7.67 0.91 10.66
CA LEU A 83 6.79 1.49 9.62
C LEU A 83 7.49 1.72 8.27
N GLN A 84 8.36 0.81 7.87
CA GLN A 84 9.11 0.91 6.62
C GLN A 84 8.30 0.37 5.44
N ILE A 85 8.19 1.14 4.35
CA ILE A 85 7.42 0.79 3.15
C ILE A 85 7.80 -0.59 2.61
N SER A 86 9.07 -0.95 2.61
CA SER A 86 9.54 -2.25 2.12
C SER A 86 8.97 -3.44 2.91
N LEU A 87 8.75 -3.27 4.22
CA LEU A 87 8.18 -4.31 5.09
C LEU A 87 6.68 -4.45 4.86
N TRP A 88 5.96 -3.32 4.76
CA TRP A 88 4.53 -3.32 4.45
C TRP A 88 4.23 -3.86 3.05
N ARG A 89 5.12 -3.64 2.07
CA ARG A 89 5.02 -4.27 0.75
C ARG A 89 5.23 -5.79 0.81
N CYS A 90 6.15 -6.26 1.65
CA CYS A 90 6.32 -7.69 1.91
C CYS A 90 5.05 -8.29 2.56
N TYR A 91 4.45 -7.58 3.52
CA TYR A 91 3.18 -7.96 4.15
C TYR A 91 2.04 -8.09 3.13
N ILE A 92 1.80 -7.08 2.29
CA ILE A 92 0.69 -7.14 1.34
C ILE A 92 0.91 -8.21 0.26
N HIS A 93 2.16 -8.46 -0.12
CA HIS A 93 2.52 -9.57 -1.01
C HIS A 93 2.13 -10.93 -0.40
N PHE A 94 2.45 -11.14 0.87
CA PHE A 94 2.05 -12.36 1.59
C PHE A 94 0.52 -12.50 1.68
N ILE A 95 -0.20 -11.44 2.06
CA ILE A 95 -1.67 -11.47 2.14
C ILE A 95 -2.28 -11.84 0.79
N ARG A 96 -1.81 -11.24 -0.31
CA ARG A 96 -2.26 -11.58 -1.66
C ARG A 96 -2.01 -13.05 -1.99
N LYS A 97 -0.82 -13.58 -1.69
CA LYS A 97 -0.48 -14.99 -1.94
C LYS A 97 -1.42 -15.95 -1.18
N VAL A 98 -1.70 -15.67 0.09
CA VAL A 98 -2.58 -16.51 0.92
C VAL A 98 -4.04 -16.44 0.47
N ASN A 99 -4.47 -15.28 -0.03
CA ASN A 99 -5.87 -15.03 -0.39
C ASN A 99 -6.20 -15.30 -1.86
N ASP A 100 -5.20 -15.49 -2.73
CA ASP A 100 -5.39 -15.71 -4.17
C ASP A 100 -6.37 -16.85 -4.49
N LYS A 101 -6.32 -17.93 -3.70
CA LYS A 101 -7.16 -19.12 -3.88
C LYS A 101 -8.57 -19.00 -3.29
N LYS A 102 -8.87 -17.93 -2.55
CA LYS A 102 -10.15 -17.75 -1.81
C LYS A 102 -11.21 -16.97 -2.60
N GLY A 103 -10.95 -16.63 -3.86
CA GLY A 103 -11.90 -15.93 -4.72
C GLY A 103 -12.36 -14.59 -4.13
N VAL A 104 -13.66 -14.36 -4.08
CA VAL A 104 -14.26 -13.07 -3.65
C VAL A 104 -13.94 -12.74 -2.19
N GLU A 105 -14.00 -13.72 -1.29
CA GLU A 105 -13.64 -13.52 0.12
C GLU A 105 -12.17 -13.10 0.26
N GLY A 106 -11.28 -13.75 -0.50
CA GLY A 106 -9.86 -13.41 -0.54
C GLY A 106 -9.60 -12.00 -1.06
N GLN A 107 -10.34 -11.55 -2.07
CA GLN A 107 -10.25 -10.19 -2.60
C GLN A 107 -10.67 -9.15 -1.55
N GLU A 108 -11.74 -9.42 -0.81
CA GLU A 108 -12.22 -8.54 0.25
C GLU A 108 -11.23 -8.44 1.43
N GLU A 109 -10.65 -9.57 1.86
CA GLU A 109 -9.60 -9.56 2.89
C GLU A 109 -8.32 -8.86 2.41
N THR A 110 -7.97 -9.01 1.13
CA THR A 110 -6.85 -8.26 0.53
C THR A 110 -7.13 -6.76 0.52
N ARG A 111 -8.37 -6.35 0.18
CA ARG A 111 -8.78 -4.95 0.21
C ARG A 111 -8.67 -4.37 1.62
N LYS A 112 -9.18 -5.08 2.64
CA LYS A 112 -9.05 -4.68 4.06
C LYS A 112 -7.59 -4.54 4.48
N ALA A 113 -6.71 -5.41 4.01
CA ALA A 113 -5.27 -5.33 4.31
C ALA A 113 -4.62 -4.10 3.67
N TYR A 114 -4.99 -3.72 2.44
CA TYR A 114 -4.55 -2.45 1.84
C TYR A 114 -5.10 -1.24 2.61
N ASP A 115 -6.39 -1.26 2.98
CA ASP A 115 -7.00 -0.19 3.78
C ASP A 115 -6.24 -0.01 5.10
N PHE A 116 -5.94 -1.11 5.79
CA PHE A 116 -5.13 -1.12 7.02
C PHE A 116 -3.71 -0.59 6.78
N MET A 117 -3.02 -1.04 5.73
CA MET A 117 -1.68 -0.56 5.40
C MET A 117 -1.65 0.95 5.12
N LEU A 118 -2.62 1.46 4.35
CA LEU A 118 -2.69 2.86 3.97
C LEU A 118 -2.99 3.79 5.16
N THR A 119 -3.54 3.30 6.27
CA THR A 119 -3.70 4.13 7.49
C THR A 119 -2.36 4.44 8.17
N TYR A 120 -1.35 3.58 8.02
CA TYR A 120 -0.03 3.75 8.64
C TYR A 120 1.00 4.35 7.71
N VAL A 121 1.07 3.86 6.47
CA VAL A 121 2.13 4.22 5.52
C VAL A 121 1.63 4.97 4.28
N GLY A 122 0.34 5.30 4.23
CA GLY A 122 -0.27 5.98 3.07
C GLY A 122 0.14 7.45 2.90
N THR A 123 0.77 8.06 3.91
CA THR A 123 1.30 9.43 3.86
C THR A 123 2.80 9.51 3.55
N ASP A 124 3.46 8.37 3.42
CA ASP A 124 4.89 8.30 3.14
C ASP A 124 5.20 8.70 1.69
N ILE A 125 6.35 9.35 1.46
CA ILE A 125 6.78 9.80 0.13
C ILE A 125 6.96 8.65 -0.89
N ALA A 126 7.36 7.47 -0.40
CA ALA A 126 7.51 6.26 -1.18
C ALA A 126 6.23 5.40 -1.24
N SER A 127 5.09 5.91 -0.76
CA SER A 127 3.80 5.19 -0.80
C SER A 127 3.14 5.14 -2.19
N GLY A 128 3.62 5.90 -3.17
CA GLY A 128 3.04 5.97 -4.52
C GLY A 128 2.74 4.59 -5.15
N PRO A 129 3.70 3.65 -5.20
CA PRO A 129 3.43 2.30 -5.71
C PRO A 129 2.30 1.56 -4.99
N ILE A 130 2.13 1.78 -3.68
CA ILE A 130 1.09 1.14 -2.87
C ILE A 130 -0.28 1.69 -3.27
N TRP A 131 -0.39 3.01 -3.44
CA TRP A 131 -1.60 3.65 -3.96
C TRP A 131 -1.96 3.17 -5.36
N MET A 132 -0.99 3.04 -6.26
CA MET A 132 -1.22 2.51 -7.62
C MET A 132 -1.76 1.08 -7.59
N GLU A 133 -1.14 0.20 -6.81
CA GLU A 133 -1.60 -1.19 -6.65
C GLU A 133 -3.01 -1.24 -6.04
N TYR A 134 -3.29 -0.44 -5.03
CA TYR A 134 -4.61 -0.38 -4.38
C TYR A 134 -5.70 0.12 -5.33
N ILE A 135 -5.44 1.20 -6.09
CA ILE A 135 -6.38 1.71 -7.08
C ILE A 135 -6.63 0.66 -8.18
N THR A 136 -5.59 -0.05 -8.61
CA THR A 136 -5.70 -1.16 -9.57
C THR A 136 -6.57 -2.29 -9.01
N LEU A 137 -6.40 -2.65 -7.74
CA LEU A 137 -7.26 -3.62 -7.05
C LEU A 137 -8.72 -3.18 -7.07
N LEU A 138 -9.02 -1.92 -6.76
CA LEU A 138 -10.38 -1.38 -6.79
C LEU A 138 -10.97 -1.32 -8.21
N LYS A 139 -10.15 -1.07 -9.24
CA LYS A 139 -10.58 -1.06 -10.64
C LYS A 139 -10.92 -2.46 -11.15
N THR A 140 -10.19 -3.46 -10.71
CA THR A 140 -10.33 -4.86 -11.15
C THR A 140 -11.32 -5.67 -10.32
N SER A 141 -11.77 -5.15 -9.17
CA SER A 141 -12.79 -5.80 -8.37
C SER A 141 -14.11 -5.89 -9.13
N ARG A 142 -14.73 -7.08 -9.10
CA ARG A 142 -16.02 -7.31 -9.77
C ARG A 142 -17.15 -6.70 -8.95
N ALA A 143 -17.98 -5.90 -9.60
CA ALA A 143 -19.28 -5.49 -9.11
C ALA A 143 -20.36 -6.31 -9.83
N MET A 144 -21.20 -7.00 -9.07
CA MET A 144 -22.29 -7.83 -9.60
C MET A 144 -23.61 -7.05 -9.66
N THR A 145 -23.73 -5.99 -8.86
CA THR A 145 -24.91 -5.12 -8.82
C THR A 145 -24.57 -3.68 -9.17
N VAL A 146 -25.58 -2.92 -9.60
CA VAL A 146 -25.44 -1.47 -9.86
C VAL A 146 -25.02 -0.70 -8.61
N GLN A 147 -25.49 -1.14 -7.44
CA GLN A 147 -25.12 -0.55 -6.15
C GLN A 147 -23.65 -0.80 -5.83
N GLU A 148 -23.16 -2.02 -6.01
CA GLU A 148 -21.74 -2.37 -5.84
C GLU A 148 -20.86 -1.58 -6.82
N GLU A 149 -21.32 -1.40 -8.06
CA GLU A 149 -20.60 -0.61 -9.06
C GLU A 149 -20.50 0.85 -8.63
N THR A 150 -21.59 1.43 -8.14
CA THR A 150 -21.60 2.81 -7.60
C THR A 150 -20.65 2.96 -6.42
N GLN A 151 -20.63 1.98 -5.51
CA GLN A 151 -19.72 1.95 -4.37
C GLN A 151 -18.26 1.84 -4.82
N ARG A 152 -17.97 0.96 -5.80
CA ARG A 152 -16.63 0.77 -6.38
C ARG A 152 -16.11 2.06 -7.00
N MET A 153 -16.92 2.73 -7.81
CA MET A 153 -16.58 4.03 -8.41
C MET A 153 -16.31 5.10 -7.36
N THR A 154 -17.10 5.12 -6.29
CA THR A 154 -16.89 6.03 -5.15
C THR A 154 -15.57 5.74 -4.43
N SER A 155 -15.24 4.46 -4.20
CA SER A 155 -13.99 4.05 -3.57
C SER A 155 -12.77 4.43 -4.43
N ILE A 156 -12.81 4.19 -5.75
CA ILE A 156 -11.74 4.58 -6.68
C ILE A 156 -11.50 6.09 -6.63
N ARG A 157 -12.59 6.89 -6.70
CA ARG A 157 -12.52 8.35 -6.59
C ARG A 157 -11.85 8.79 -5.30
N LYS A 158 -12.29 8.25 -4.16
CA LYS A 158 -11.70 8.55 -2.84
C LYS A 158 -10.22 8.18 -2.77
N ALA A 159 -9.83 7.05 -3.37
CA ALA A 159 -8.44 6.60 -3.40
C ALA A 159 -7.55 7.56 -4.22
N TYR A 160 -8.00 7.96 -5.42
CA TYR A 160 -7.29 8.96 -6.22
C TYR A 160 -7.14 10.30 -5.49
N GLN A 161 -8.24 10.81 -4.93
CA GLN A 161 -8.22 12.09 -4.22
C GLN A 161 -7.23 12.10 -3.06
N LYS A 162 -7.16 11.00 -2.29
CA LYS A 162 -6.16 10.85 -1.22
C LYS A 162 -4.74 10.74 -1.77
N ALA A 163 -4.52 9.93 -2.81
CA ALA A 163 -3.19 9.73 -3.38
C ALA A 163 -2.59 11.02 -3.99
N ILE A 164 -3.43 11.88 -4.59
CA ILE A 164 -3.03 13.16 -5.19
C ILE A 164 -2.55 14.17 -4.13
N ILE A 165 -3.20 14.21 -2.96
CA ILE A 165 -2.81 15.13 -1.88
C ILE A 165 -1.63 14.61 -1.04
N THR A 166 -1.30 13.32 -1.14
CA THR A 166 -0.12 12.77 -0.49
C THR A 166 1.13 13.19 -1.28
N PRO A 167 2.14 13.81 -0.64
CA PRO A 167 3.37 14.20 -1.31
C PRO A 167 4.18 12.95 -1.68
N THR A 168 3.95 12.42 -2.88
CA THR A 168 4.68 11.26 -3.43
C THR A 168 5.31 11.61 -4.77
N HIS A 169 6.23 10.77 -5.26
CA HIS A 169 6.80 10.91 -6.60
C HIS A 169 5.82 10.63 -7.77
N HIS A 170 4.58 10.25 -7.48
CA HIS A 170 3.60 9.80 -8.47
C HIS A 170 2.38 10.72 -8.58
N VAL A 171 2.42 11.92 -7.97
CA VAL A 171 1.27 12.84 -7.91
C VAL A 171 0.76 13.20 -9.32
N GLU A 172 1.66 13.49 -10.26
CA GLU A 172 1.32 13.81 -11.65
C GLU A 172 0.67 12.61 -12.37
N GLN A 173 1.15 11.40 -12.09
CA GLN A 173 0.56 10.18 -12.63
C GLN A 173 -0.84 9.96 -12.07
N PHE A 174 -1.03 10.12 -10.75
CA PHE A 174 -2.36 10.02 -10.14
C PHE A 174 -3.33 11.05 -10.69
N TRP A 175 -2.88 12.30 -10.87
CA TRP A 175 -3.70 13.36 -11.44
C TRP A 175 -4.17 13.00 -12.86
N LYS A 176 -3.24 12.62 -13.74
CA LYS A 176 -3.55 12.23 -15.13
C LYS A 176 -4.51 11.03 -15.19
N GLU A 177 -4.29 10.02 -14.37
CA GLU A 177 -5.16 8.85 -14.33
C GLU A 177 -6.54 9.18 -13.74
N TYR A 178 -6.61 10.09 -12.77
CA TYR A 178 -7.86 10.57 -12.18
C TYR A 178 -8.69 11.36 -13.18
N GLU A 179 -8.08 12.26 -13.96
CA GLU A 179 -8.76 12.98 -15.05
C GLU A 179 -9.34 12.00 -16.08
N ASN A 180 -8.56 11.00 -16.48
CA ASN A 180 -9.03 9.95 -17.39
C ASN A 180 -10.19 9.15 -16.81
N PHE A 181 -10.12 8.84 -15.52
CA PHE A 181 -11.19 8.17 -14.79
C PHE A 181 -12.47 9.02 -14.80
N GLU A 182 -12.45 10.28 -14.34
CA GLU A 182 -13.65 11.13 -14.30
C GLU A 182 -14.23 11.37 -15.69
N ASN A 183 -13.39 11.59 -16.71
CA ASN A 183 -13.84 11.71 -18.10
C ASN A 183 -14.54 10.44 -18.61
N SER A 184 -14.11 9.26 -18.17
CA SER A 184 -14.76 8.00 -18.52
C SER A 184 -16.13 7.85 -17.84
N VAL A 185 -16.26 8.34 -16.60
CA VAL A 185 -17.53 8.35 -15.85
C VAL A 185 -18.53 9.30 -16.50
N SER A 186 -18.11 10.54 -16.83
CA SER A 186 -18.98 11.53 -17.46
C SER A 186 -19.56 11.02 -18.78
N ARG A 187 -18.73 10.42 -19.65
CA ARG A 187 -19.21 9.83 -20.92
C ARG A 187 -20.19 8.67 -20.71
N ALA A 188 -20.04 7.89 -19.64
CA ALA A 188 -20.96 6.81 -19.32
C ALA A 188 -22.32 7.34 -18.86
N LEU A 189 -22.31 8.42 -18.06
CA LEU A 189 -23.52 9.11 -17.61
C LEU A 189 -24.26 9.79 -18.76
N GLU A 190 -23.54 10.46 -19.67
CA GLU A 190 -24.12 11.08 -20.88
C GLU A 190 -24.82 10.06 -21.78
N LYS A 191 -24.31 8.84 -21.87
CA LYS A 191 -24.96 7.76 -22.64
C LYS A 191 -26.19 7.18 -21.94
N GLN A 192 -26.16 7.09 -20.61
CA GLN A 192 -27.31 6.59 -19.84
C GLN A 192 -28.43 7.62 -19.74
N ASN A 193 -28.06 8.90 -19.71
CA ASN A 193 -28.98 10.01 -19.58
C ASN A 193 -28.59 11.10 -20.60
N PRO A 194 -28.84 10.86 -21.90
CA PRO A 194 -28.52 11.85 -22.92
C PRO A 194 -29.30 13.11 -22.59
N THR A 195 -28.58 14.17 -22.20
CA THR A 195 -29.18 15.49 -22.07
C THR A 195 -29.78 15.83 -23.44
N PRO A 196 -31.06 16.22 -23.52
CA PRO A 196 -31.65 16.67 -24.77
C PRO A 196 -31.08 18.05 -25.10
N SER A 197 -29.82 18.08 -25.55
CA SER A 197 -29.16 19.29 -26.04
C SER A 197 -29.56 19.62 -27.49
N ASP A 198 -30.25 18.71 -28.18
CA ASP A 198 -30.60 18.87 -29.60
C ASP A 198 -32.11 18.97 -29.92
N GLU A 199 -33.03 18.85 -28.95
CA GLU A 199 -34.49 18.95 -29.23
C GLU A 199 -35.18 20.19 -28.66
N ARG A 200 -34.43 21.19 -28.18
CA ARG A 200 -35.02 22.40 -27.55
C ARG A 200 -34.83 23.70 -28.36
N TRP A 201 -34.83 23.61 -29.69
CA TRP A 201 -34.86 24.78 -30.59
C TRP A 201 -36.10 24.89 -31.49
N LEU A 202 -37.12 24.03 -31.36
CA LEU A 202 -38.34 24.15 -32.18
C LEU A 202 -39.58 24.70 -31.46
N SER A 203 -39.53 24.98 -30.16
CA SER A 203 -40.65 25.63 -29.47
C SER A 203 -40.13 26.60 -28.40
N ARG A 204 -39.85 27.83 -28.82
CA ARG A 204 -39.58 28.95 -27.93
C ARG A 204 -40.46 30.13 -28.32
N ASP A 205 -41.77 29.92 -28.23
CA ASP A 205 -42.67 30.95 -27.76
C ASP A 205 -43.20 30.47 -26.40
N THR A 206 -43.24 31.39 -25.44
CA THR A 206 -44.01 31.34 -24.18
C THR A 206 -43.27 30.93 -22.88
N ILE A 207 -42.79 31.97 -22.18
CA ILE A 207 -42.96 32.26 -20.74
C ILE A 207 -42.13 31.50 -19.68
N ASP A 208 -41.38 32.34 -18.94
CA ASP A 208 -40.92 32.31 -17.53
C ASP A 208 -41.40 31.17 -16.62
N ASN A 209 -40.52 30.58 -15.81
CA ASN A 209 -40.27 30.96 -14.41
C ASN A 209 -39.57 29.82 -13.63
N GLU A 210 -38.63 30.21 -12.76
CA GLU A 210 -38.16 29.54 -11.53
C GLU A 210 -37.47 28.14 -11.54
N GLU A 211 -36.40 28.09 -10.74
CA GLU A 211 -35.65 26.92 -10.22
C GLU A 211 -34.62 26.22 -11.12
N LEU A 212 -33.44 26.85 -11.25
CA LEU A 212 -32.18 26.11 -11.48
C LEU A 212 -31.35 26.12 -10.20
N SER A 213 -31.57 25.11 -9.36
CA SER A 213 -30.83 24.87 -8.12
C SER A 213 -30.02 23.56 -8.21
N THR A 214 -28.71 23.66 -7.97
CA THR A 214 -27.85 22.66 -7.28
C THR A 214 -27.26 21.40 -7.96
N CYS A 215 -26.84 21.38 -9.24
CA CYS A 215 -26.04 20.21 -9.71
C CYS A 215 -24.75 20.48 -10.54
N ALA A 216 -24.46 21.72 -10.94
CA ALA A 216 -23.36 21.97 -11.89
C ALA A 216 -22.09 22.64 -11.31
N GLN A 217 -22.02 22.96 -10.02
CA GLN A 217 -20.94 23.80 -9.48
C GLN A 217 -19.78 23.08 -8.78
N THR A 218 -19.79 21.76 -8.66
CA THR A 218 -18.77 21.07 -7.82
C THR A 218 -17.46 20.71 -8.55
N ASN A 219 -17.38 20.82 -9.88
CA ASN A 219 -16.21 20.31 -10.64
C ASN A 219 -15.15 21.34 -11.04
N VAL A 220 -15.25 22.61 -10.60
CA VAL A 220 -14.25 23.66 -10.94
C VAL A 220 -13.46 24.16 -9.72
N ILE A 221 -13.87 23.84 -8.50
CA ILE A 221 -13.32 24.48 -7.28
C ILE A 221 -12.00 23.85 -6.76
N VAL A 222 -11.57 22.68 -7.26
CA VAL A 222 -10.34 22.04 -6.73
C VAL A 222 -9.05 22.61 -7.34
N ARG A 223 -9.13 23.39 -8.43
CA ARG A 223 -7.94 23.95 -9.11
C ARG A 223 -7.44 25.29 -8.54
N LEU A 224 -8.16 25.90 -7.59
CA LEU A 224 -7.84 27.26 -7.09
C LEU A 224 -7.36 27.33 -5.63
N SER A 225 -7.16 26.20 -4.94
CA SER A 225 -6.64 26.22 -3.56
C SER A 225 -5.16 25.85 -3.41
N TRP A 226 -4.41 25.66 -4.50
CA TRP A 226 -2.98 25.35 -4.48
C TRP A 226 -2.22 25.97 -5.68
N ILE A 227 -2.24 27.31 -5.77
CA ILE A 227 -1.13 28.15 -6.28
C ILE A 227 -0.97 29.29 -5.29
#